data_AF-A0A317MZW9-F1
#
_entry.id   AF-A0A317MZW9-F1
#
_cell.length_a   1.000
_cell.length_b   1.000
_cell.length_c   1.000
_cell.angle_alpha   90.00
_cell.angle_beta   90.00
_cell.angle_gamma   90.00
#
_symmetry.space_group_name_H-M   'P 1'
#
loop_
_entity.id
_entity.type
_entity.pdbx_description
1 polymer ?
#
loop_
_entity_poly.entity_id
_entity_poly.type
_entity_poly.pdbx_seq_one_letter_code
_entity_poly.pdbx_strand_id
1 'polypeptide(L)'
;MYNTELFEEFVAKSSAYTAPLVKANKLFIANLEKLAAFQMSLLHAYSDFGLARLKAATEVSDLESLKSFGEAQVEAATVLRQKLIDDGKALTALVASFKGEFETLAAESGVALTPKAVVAAPKSSRKTAAAA
;
A
#
# COMPACT_ATOMS: atom_id res chain seq x y z
N MET A 1 -52.56 -15.06 -4.25
CA MET A 1 -51.65 -14.53 -3.22
C MET A 1 -50.35 -15.34 -3.05
N TYR A 2 -50.15 -16.48 -3.73
CA TYR A 2 -48.93 -17.30 -3.58
C TYR A 2 -47.67 -16.82 -4.35
N ASN A 3 -47.83 -15.97 -5.37
CA ASN A 3 -46.72 -15.56 -6.23
C ASN A 3 -45.90 -14.38 -5.69
N THR A 4 -46.47 -13.59 -4.77
CA THR A 4 -45.81 -12.40 -4.23
C THR A 4 -44.78 -12.78 -3.17
N GLU A 5 -45.12 -13.70 -2.25
CA GLU A 5 -44.17 -14.17 -1.22
C GLU A 5 -42.97 -14.91 -1.82
N LEU A 6 -43.17 -15.75 -2.83
CA LEU A 6 -42.07 -16.41 -3.56
C LEU A 6 -41.18 -15.42 -4.30
N PHE A 7 -41.75 -14.34 -4.83
CA PHE A 7 -40.99 -13.27 -5.48
C PHE A 7 -40.22 -12.43 -4.46
N GLU A 8 -40.82 -12.10 -3.32
CA GLU A 8 -40.14 -11.37 -2.24
C GLU A 8 -39.03 -12.19 -1.59
N GLU A 9 -39.23 -13.49 -1.34
CA GLU A 9 -38.16 -14.40 -0.89
C GLU A 9 -37.03 -14.50 -1.93
N PHE A 10 -37.37 -14.59 -3.22
CA PHE A 10 -36.38 -14.62 -4.30
C PHE A 10 -35.57 -13.32 -4.37
N VAL A 11 -36.21 -12.16 -4.26
CA VAL A 11 -35.55 -10.84 -4.26
C VAL A 11 -34.72 -10.66 -3.00
N ALA A 12 -35.22 -11.04 -1.83
CA ALA A 12 -34.49 -10.99 -0.56
C ALA A 12 -33.25 -11.89 -0.59
N LYS A 13 -33.40 -13.11 -1.10
CA LYS A 13 -32.32 -14.09 -1.25
C LYS A 13 -31.28 -13.65 -2.30
N SER A 14 -31.71 -13.13 -3.44
CA SER A 14 -30.85 -12.55 -4.48
C SER A 14 -30.04 -11.35 -3.94
N SER A 15 -30.69 -10.48 -3.17
CA SER A 15 -30.04 -9.34 -2.51
C SER A 15 -29.03 -9.80 -1.46
N ALA A 16 -29.34 -10.84 -0.69
CA ALA A 16 -28.43 -11.44 0.29
C ALA A 16 -27.17 -12.06 -0.35
N TYR A 17 -27.26 -12.61 -1.57
CA TYR A 17 -26.09 -13.15 -2.29
C TYR A 17 -25.26 -12.08 -3.02
N THR A 18 -25.86 -10.97 -3.45
CA THR A 18 -25.17 -9.91 -4.21
C THR A 18 -24.55 -8.82 -3.32
N ALA A 19 -25.15 -8.55 -2.15
CA ALA A 19 -24.64 -7.55 -1.20
C ALA A 19 -23.20 -7.83 -0.71
N PRO A 20 -22.80 -9.07 -0.37
CA PRO A 20 -21.41 -9.39 -0.02
C PRO A 20 -20.40 -9.10 -1.13
N LEU A 21 -20.76 -9.39 -2.38
CA LEU A 21 -19.89 -9.16 -3.54
C LEU A 21 -19.68 -7.66 -3.80
N VAL A 22 -20.74 -6.86 -3.68
CA VAL A 22 -20.66 -5.41 -3.80
C VAL A 22 -19.80 -4.82 -2.67
N LYS A 23 -19.97 -5.29 -1.43
CA LYS A 23 -19.13 -4.90 -0.30
C LYS A 23 -17.67 -5.28 -0.50
N ALA A 24 -17.39 -6.47 -1.04
CA ALA A 24 -16.03 -6.94 -1.33
C ALA A 24 -15.34 -6.06 -2.37
N ASN A 25 -16.04 -5.68 -3.44
CA ASN A 25 -15.52 -4.78 -4.46
C ASN A 25 -15.23 -3.38 -3.89
N LYS A 26 -16.12 -2.84 -3.04
CA LYS A 26 -15.91 -1.55 -2.36
C LYS A 26 -14.69 -1.59 -1.45
N LEU A 27 -14.55 -2.63 -0.63
CA LEU A 27 -13.40 -2.85 0.25
C LEU A 27 -12.11 -2.95 -0.56
N PHE A 28 -12.16 -3.68 -1.68
CA PHE A 28 -11.03 -3.82 -2.56
C PHE A 28 -10.58 -2.46 -3.17
N ILE A 29 -11.53 -1.66 -3.68
CA ILE A 29 -11.26 -0.31 -4.19
C ILE A 29 -10.66 0.59 -3.09
N ALA A 30 -11.25 0.58 -1.89
CA ALA A 30 -10.74 1.38 -0.77
C ALA A 30 -9.30 1.00 -0.38
N ASN A 31 -8.94 -0.29 -0.46
CA ASN A 31 -7.57 -0.72 -0.21
C ASN A 31 -6.60 -0.36 -1.34
N LEU A 32 -7.06 -0.35 -2.60
CA LEU A 32 -6.28 0.21 -3.70
C LEU A 32 -6.03 1.71 -3.53
N GLU A 33 -7.03 2.48 -3.09
CA GLU A 33 -6.88 3.90 -2.79
C GLU A 33 -5.84 4.13 -1.68
N LYS A 34 -5.90 3.35 -0.60
CA LYS A 34 -4.90 3.40 0.48
C LYS A 34 -3.49 3.07 -0.03
N LEU A 35 -3.35 2.06 -0.89
CA LEU A 35 -2.06 1.69 -1.49
C LEU A 35 -1.53 2.78 -2.43
N ALA A 36 -2.39 3.38 -3.25
CA ALA A 36 -2.02 4.47 -4.14
C ALA A 36 -1.58 5.70 -3.36
N ALA A 37 -2.33 6.07 -2.31
CA ALA A 37 -1.95 7.15 -1.40
C ALA A 37 -0.60 6.87 -0.72
N PHE A 38 -0.36 5.64 -0.29
CA PHE A 38 0.93 5.22 0.26
C PHE A 38 2.06 5.37 -0.77
N GLN A 39 1.90 4.90 -2.01
CA GLN A 39 2.92 5.05 -3.06
C GLN A 39 3.22 6.52 -3.38
N MET A 40 2.20 7.37 -3.43
CA MET A 40 2.39 8.82 -3.61
C MET A 40 3.12 9.46 -2.43
N SER A 41 2.82 9.04 -1.20
CA SER A 41 3.54 9.47 -0.01
C SER A 41 5.01 9.06 -0.03
N LEU A 42 5.34 7.86 -0.55
CA LEU A 42 6.72 7.45 -0.75
C LEU A 42 7.39 8.38 -1.75
N LEU A 43 6.81 8.52 -2.95
CA LEU A 43 7.36 9.36 -4.02
C LEU A 43 7.67 10.77 -3.52
N HIS A 44 6.68 11.42 -2.89
CA HIS A 44 6.84 12.76 -2.33
C HIS A 44 8.01 12.81 -1.33
N ALA A 45 8.03 11.92 -0.34
CA ALA A 45 9.02 11.98 0.72
C ALA A 45 10.45 11.64 0.24
N TYR A 46 10.63 10.74 -0.73
CA TYR A 46 11.96 10.47 -1.33
C TYR A 46 12.40 11.59 -2.27
N SER A 47 11.48 12.22 -3.01
CA SER A 47 11.76 13.40 -3.82
C SER A 47 12.17 14.59 -2.96
N ASP A 48 11.44 14.87 -1.88
CA ASP A 48 11.77 15.92 -0.91
C ASP A 48 13.15 15.70 -0.30
N PHE A 49 13.45 14.47 0.11
CA PHE A 49 14.77 14.12 0.63
C PHE A 49 15.88 14.42 -0.41
N GLY A 50 15.69 13.98 -1.66
CA GLY A 50 16.65 14.23 -2.74
C GLY A 50 16.84 15.72 -3.05
N LEU A 51 15.75 16.48 -3.14
CA LEU A 51 15.78 17.92 -3.36
C LEU A 51 16.46 18.66 -2.22
N ALA A 52 16.21 18.25 -0.96
CA ALA A 52 16.89 18.80 0.20
C ALA A 52 18.41 18.56 0.15
N ARG A 53 18.84 17.35 -0.27
CA ARG A 53 20.28 17.06 -0.46
C ARG A 53 20.89 17.87 -1.59
N LEU A 54 20.17 18.04 -2.71
CA LEU A 54 20.64 18.85 -3.84
C LEU A 54 20.80 20.31 -3.43
N LYS A 55 19.81 20.87 -2.72
CA LYS A 55 19.88 22.24 -2.17
C LYS A 55 21.09 22.39 -1.23
N ALA A 56 21.26 21.47 -0.28
CA ALA A 56 22.41 21.50 0.62
C ALA A 56 23.75 21.40 -0.13
N ALA A 57 23.80 20.71 -1.27
CA ALA A 57 25.01 20.66 -2.10
C ALA A 57 25.28 21.99 -2.81
N THR A 58 24.25 22.73 -3.23
CA THR A 58 24.41 24.06 -3.83
C THR A 58 24.86 25.13 -2.84
N GLU A 59 24.69 24.90 -1.54
CA GLU A 59 25.12 25.80 -0.47
C GLU A 59 26.60 25.61 -0.08
N VAL A 60 27.29 24.62 -0.67
CA VAL A 60 28.73 24.41 -0.45
C VAL A 60 29.54 25.42 -1.26
N SER A 61 30.20 26.35 -0.58
CA SER A 61 31.00 27.43 -1.18
C SER A 61 32.49 27.37 -0.84
N ASP A 62 32.88 26.60 0.18
CA ASP A 62 34.21 26.59 0.77
C ASP A 62 34.50 25.27 1.50
N LEU A 63 35.72 25.14 2.04
CA LEU A 63 36.15 23.91 2.73
C LEU A 63 35.37 23.64 4.03
N GLU A 64 34.87 24.67 4.71
CA GLU A 64 34.12 24.54 5.97
C GLU A 64 32.69 24.03 5.71
N SER A 65 32.01 24.62 4.74
CA SER A 65 30.70 24.16 4.24
C SER A 65 30.79 22.76 3.62
N LEU A 66 31.91 22.42 2.95
CA LEU A 66 32.16 21.07 2.45
C LEU A 66 32.27 20.04 3.59
N LYS A 67 33.02 20.36 4.65
CA LYS A 67 33.13 19.51 5.85
C LYS A 67 31.76 19.31 6.50
N SER A 68 31.02 20.40 6.68
CA SER A 68 29.68 20.39 7.27
C SER A 68 28.70 19.56 6.44
N PHE A 69 28.74 19.68 5.11
CA PHE A 69 27.96 18.85 4.20
C PHE A 69 28.31 17.36 4.33
N GLY A 70 29.60 17.04 4.46
CA GLY A 70 30.08 15.67 4.67
C GLY A 70 29.59 15.07 5.98
N GLU A 71 29.60 15.83 7.08
CA GLU A 71 29.04 15.41 8.36
C GLU A 71 27.52 15.16 8.27
N ALA A 72 26.80 16.07 7.60
CA ALA A 72 25.36 15.94 7.36
C ALA A 72 24.98 14.72 6.49
N GLN A 73 25.90 14.16 5.68
CA GLN A 73 25.61 12.93 4.91
C GLN A 73 25.37 11.71 5.82
N VAL A 74 26.07 11.62 6.95
CA VAL A 74 25.91 10.51 7.90
C VAL A 74 24.53 10.55 8.56
N GLU A 75 24.10 11.76 8.95
CA GLU A 75 22.75 11.98 9.48
C GLU A 75 21.68 11.72 8.41
N ALA A 76 21.88 12.23 7.19
CA ALA A 76 20.97 12.00 6.07
C ALA A 76 20.80 10.50 5.76
N ALA A 77 21.89 9.72 5.80
CA ALA A 77 21.84 8.27 5.63
C ALA A 77 21.06 7.57 6.76
N THR A 78 21.19 8.08 8.00
CA THR A 78 20.44 7.57 9.16
C THR A 78 18.95 7.84 9.02
N VAL A 79 18.58 9.07 8.65
CA VAL A 79 17.19 9.48 8.39
C VAL A 79 16.58 8.63 7.27
N LEU A 80 17.30 8.45 6.16
CA LEU A 80 16.84 7.63 5.04
C LEU A 80 16.62 6.17 5.45
N ARG A 81 17.54 5.59 6.22
CA ARG A 81 17.41 4.22 6.74
C ARG A 81 16.18 4.09 7.65
N GLN A 82 16.01 5.03 8.58
CA GLN A 82 14.88 5.02 9.51
C GLN A 82 13.56 5.11 8.74
N LYS A 83 13.48 6.03 7.77
CA LYS A 83 12.33 6.16 6.88
C LYS A 83 12.02 4.87 6.13
N LEU A 84 13.03 4.19 5.57
CA LEU A 84 12.83 2.91 4.88
C LEU A 84 12.23 1.84 5.81
N ILE A 85 12.69 1.78 7.06
CA ILE A 85 12.15 0.86 8.08
C ILE A 85 10.68 1.20 8.37
N ASP A 86 10.38 2.48 8.56
CA ASP A 86 9.03 2.93 8.91
C ASP A 86 8.05 2.78 7.75
N ASP A 87 8.48 3.05 6.51
CA ASP A 87 7.72 2.78 5.29
C ASP A 87 7.44 1.25 5.17
N GLY A 88 8.41 0.39 5.52
CA GLY A 88 8.22 -1.06 5.55
C GLY A 88 7.19 -1.52 6.60
N LYS A 89 7.19 -0.91 7.79
CA LYS A 89 6.16 -1.17 8.82
C LYS A 89 4.79 -0.69 8.34
N ALA A 90 4.72 0.50 7.74
CA ALA A 90 3.48 1.06 7.21
C ALA A 90 2.87 0.18 6.11
N LEU A 91 3.70 -0.35 5.20
CA LEU A 91 3.25 -1.30 4.19
C LEU A 91 2.73 -2.59 4.82
N THR A 92 3.43 -3.13 5.82
CA THR A 92 3.00 -4.34 6.54
C THR A 92 1.65 -4.12 7.23
N ALA A 93 1.47 -2.96 7.88
CA ALA A 93 0.22 -2.58 8.50
C ALA A 93 -0.93 -2.43 7.48
N LEU A 94 -0.66 -1.86 6.30
CA LEU A 94 -1.64 -1.75 5.23
C LEU A 94 -2.11 -3.13 4.74
N VAL A 95 -1.18 -4.06 4.54
CA VAL A 95 -1.50 -5.45 4.14
C VAL A 95 -2.29 -6.18 5.23
N ALA A 96 -1.91 -6.00 6.50
CA ALA A 96 -2.64 -6.59 7.63
C ALA A 96 -4.08 -6.03 7.74
N SER A 97 -4.25 -4.71 7.55
CA SER A 97 -5.56 -4.05 7.51
C SER A 97 -6.43 -4.63 6.40
N PHE A 98 -5.89 -4.77 5.18
CA PHE A 98 -6.63 -5.36 4.06
C PHE A 98 -7.09 -6.78 4.37
N LYS A 99 -6.20 -7.61 4.92
CA LYS A 99 -6.53 -8.98 5.32
C LYS A 99 -7.65 -9.02 6.37
N GLY A 100 -7.53 -8.22 7.44
CA GLY A 100 -8.51 -8.18 8.52
C GLY A 100 -9.89 -7.67 8.07
N GLU A 101 -9.93 -6.62 7.24
CA GLU A 101 -11.18 -6.13 6.64
C GLU A 101 -11.85 -7.21 5.79
N PHE A 102 -11.05 -7.98 5.04
CA PHE A 102 -11.57 -9.05 4.19
C PHE A 102 -12.07 -10.26 4.98
N GLU A 103 -11.33 -10.68 6.03
CA GLU A 103 -11.76 -11.74 6.95
C GLU A 103 -13.06 -11.37 7.66
N THR A 104 -13.21 -10.11 8.09
CA THR A 104 -14.45 -9.60 8.68
C THR A 104 -15.62 -9.71 7.70
N LEU A 105 -15.41 -9.29 6.44
CA LEU A 105 -16.45 -9.39 5.42
C LEU A 105 -16.85 -10.84 5.10
N ALA A 106 -15.89 -11.77 5.08
CA ALA A 106 -16.16 -13.19 4.89
C ALA A 106 -16.98 -13.78 6.05
N ALA A 107 -16.66 -13.40 7.28
CA ALA A 107 -17.41 -13.82 8.47
C ALA A 107 -18.85 -13.28 8.48
N GLU A 108 -19.07 -12.03 8.08
CA GLU A 108 -20.40 -11.40 8.03
C GLU A 108 -21.30 -11.98 6.93
N SER A 109 -20.73 -12.45 5.83
CA SER A 109 -21.49 -12.86 4.65
C SER A 109 -21.85 -14.35 4.61
N GLY A 110 -21.21 -15.18 5.42
CA GLY A 110 -21.40 -16.65 5.38
C GLY A 110 -20.98 -17.28 4.05
N VAL A 111 -20.33 -16.52 3.18
CA VAL A 111 -19.85 -16.93 1.85
C VAL A 111 -18.32 -16.87 1.87
N ALA A 112 -17.68 -17.92 1.34
CA ALA A 112 -16.24 -17.91 1.11
C ALA A 112 -15.89 -16.90 0.02
N LEU A 113 -15.64 -15.66 0.41
CA LEU A 113 -15.10 -14.64 -0.47
C LEU A 113 -13.61 -14.94 -0.64
N THR A 114 -13.11 -14.92 -1.88
CA THR A 114 -11.66 -14.96 -2.15
C THR A 114 -11.26 -13.62 -2.74
N PRO A 115 -10.28 -12.91 -2.17
CA PRO A 115 -9.84 -11.67 -2.76
C PRO A 115 -9.17 -12.00 -4.09
N LYS A 116 -9.61 -11.38 -5.19
CA LYS A 116 -8.80 -11.36 -6.41
C LYS A 116 -7.54 -10.56 -6.09
N ALA A 117 -6.41 -11.25 -5.95
CA ALA A 117 -5.13 -10.62 -5.67
C ALA A 117 -4.80 -9.60 -6.78
N VAL A 118 -4.58 -8.33 -6.41
CA VAL A 118 -4.05 -7.30 -7.32
C VAL A 118 -2.57 -7.03 -7.09
N VAL A 119 -1.97 -7.67 -6.09
CA VAL A 119 -0.52 -7.80 -6.05
C VAL A 119 -0.17 -9.05 -6.84
N ALA A 120 0.00 -8.90 -8.15
CA ALA A 120 0.97 -9.76 -8.83
C ALA A 120 2.29 -9.51 -8.09
N ALA A 121 2.70 -10.46 -7.24
CA ALA A 121 4.04 -10.47 -6.71
C ALA A 121 4.98 -10.24 -7.91
N PRO A 122 5.90 -9.26 -7.86
CA PRO A 122 6.87 -9.12 -8.93
C PRO A 122 7.53 -10.48 -9.06
N LYS A 123 7.36 -11.13 -10.21
CA LYS A 123 8.05 -12.38 -10.49
C LYS A 123 9.53 -12.05 -10.35
N SER A 124 10.15 -12.53 -9.27
CA SER A 124 11.58 -12.46 -9.08
C SER A 124 12.22 -13.34 -10.14
N SER A 125 12.40 -12.80 -11.35
CA SER A 125 13.37 -13.28 -12.30
C SER A 125 14.73 -12.70 -11.91
N ARG A 126 15.21 -13.05 -10.71
CA ARG A 126 16.64 -12.98 -10.41
C ARG A 126 17.31 -14.18 -11.10
N LYS A 127 17.35 -14.13 -12.44
CA LYS A 127 18.21 -15.01 -13.24
C LYS A 127 19.57 -14.32 -13.33
N THR A 128 20.50 -14.79 -12.50
CA THR A 128 21.96 -14.76 -12.69
C THR A 128 22.53 -13.52 -13.40
N ALA A 129 22.97 -12.53 -12.62
CA ALA A 129 24.14 -11.73 -12.98
C ALA A 129 25.29 -12.16 -12.07
N ALA A 130 25.83 -13.33 -12.39
CA ALA A 130 27.22 -13.69 -12.12
C ALA A 130 27.83 -13.98 -13.50
N ALA A 131 29.02 -13.45 -13.74
CA ALA A 131 29.81 -13.48 -14.98
C ALA A 131 29.46 -12.42 -16.05
N ALA A 132 30.12 -11.25 -15.94
CA ALA A 132 31.17 -10.81 -16.86
C ALA A 132 31.76 -9.48 -16.35
#